data_AF-A0A7H8HJT2-F1
#
_entry.id   AF-A0A7H8HJT2-F1
#
_cell.length_a   1.000
_cell.length_b   1.000
_cell.length_c   1.000
_cell.angle_alpha   90.00
_cell.angle_beta   90.00
_cell.angle_gamma   90.00
#
_symmetry.space_group_name_H-M   'P 1'
#
loop_
_entity.id
_entity.type
_entity.pdbx_description
1 polymer ?
#
loop_
_entity_poly.entity_id
_entity_poly.type
_entity_poly.pdbx_seq_one_letter_code
_entity_poly.pdbx_strand_id
1 'polypeptide(L)'
;MTNYRSRLAAVLLALLATLFAGTATPSPAVAAQNACGNLSGFSHTTLSALPAEATTTYNLIQTDGPFPYPNNDGVVFDNREGILPACASGYYHEYTVPTPGSSTRGTRRIVTGSAGEYFYTGDHYATFKLIDIGGGGTHACGDLSGLAKIGYSQLSSAAKTVVGNVRSGTATGTTYENREGVLPSCASGYYKLFTVGTNDRVISGKAGELAYTPDHYATFKRIDLNS
;
A
#
# COMPACT_ATOMS: atom_id res chain seq x y z
N MET A 1 14.36 65.87 -63.69
CA MET A 1 15.82 66.01 -63.81
C MET A 1 16.48 65.21 -62.70
N THR A 2 17.39 64.33 -63.12
CA THR A 2 18.54 63.78 -62.38
C THR A 2 18.29 62.78 -61.24
N ASN A 3 18.65 61.54 -61.57
CA ASN A 3 18.88 60.36 -60.74
C ASN A 3 19.88 60.59 -59.59
N TYR A 4 19.83 59.77 -58.53
CA TYR A 4 21.05 59.13 -58.01
C TYR A 4 20.76 57.70 -57.54
N ARG A 5 21.64 56.81 -57.99
CA ARG A 5 21.57 55.36 -57.94
C ARG A 5 21.90 54.82 -56.54
N SER A 6 21.23 53.72 -56.23
CA SER A 6 21.67 52.55 -55.46
C SER A 6 23.00 52.59 -54.71
N ARG A 7 22.96 51.95 -53.53
CA ARG A 7 24.04 51.31 -52.75
C ARG A 7 24.52 52.11 -51.55
N LEU A 8 23.89 51.88 -50.40
CA LEU A 8 24.47 51.84 -49.06
C LEU A 8 23.47 51.01 -48.23
N ALA A 9 23.64 49.68 -48.23
CA ALA A 9 24.25 48.96 -47.12
C ALA A 9 23.26 48.82 -45.95
N ALA A 10 22.34 47.85 -45.96
CA ALA A 10 22.63 46.45 -45.62
C ALA A 10 23.42 46.26 -44.29
N VAL A 11 23.20 47.10 -43.26
CA VAL A 11 23.77 46.88 -41.91
C VAL A 11 22.75 47.03 -40.77
N LEU A 12 21.48 47.33 -41.04
CA LEU A 12 20.42 47.41 -40.01
C LEU A 12 19.55 46.14 -39.94
N LEU A 13 20.11 44.99 -40.32
CA LEU A 13 19.47 43.67 -40.20
C LEU A 13 20.46 42.59 -39.76
N ALA A 14 21.37 42.92 -38.84
CA ALA A 14 22.33 41.96 -38.27
C ALA A 14 22.59 42.19 -36.77
N LEU A 15 21.59 42.71 -36.04
CA LEU A 15 21.68 42.91 -34.58
C LEU A 15 20.39 42.52 -33.84
N LEU A 16 19.53 41.71 -34.47
CA LEU A 16 18.28 41.21 -33.89
C LEU A 16 18.13 39.67 -34.05
N ALA A 17 19.24 38.93 -34.02
CA ALA A 17 19.24 37.48 -34.23
C ALA A 17 20.03 36.67 -33.18
N THR A 18 20.34 37.25 -32.01
CA THR A 18 21.08 36.55 -30.94
C THR A 18 20.34 36.50 -29.60
N LEU A 19 19.07 36.92 -29.53
CA LEU A 19 18.34 37.03 -28.25
C LEU A 19 17.31 35.92 -27.97
N PHE A 20 17.40 34.77 -28.65
CA PHE A 20 16.54 33.60 -28.37
C PHE A 20 17.34 32.30 -28.33
N ALA A 21 18.52 32.30 -27.70
CA ALA A 21 19.06 31.07 -27.12
C ALA A 21 18.31 30.81 -25.81
N GLY A 22 17.08 30.30 -25.93
CA GLY A 22 16.28 29.87 -24.78
C GLY A 22 17.03 28.76 -24.04
N THR A 23 17.60 29.09 -22.88
CA THR A 23 18.03 28.09 -21.91
C THR A 23 16.76 27.36 -21.45
N ALA A 24 16.50 26.18 -22.01
CA ALA A 24 15.46 25.30 -21.48
C ALA A 24 15.85 24.96 -20.04
N THR A 25 15.22 25.62 -19.08
CA THR A 25 15.31 25.22 -17.68
C THR A 25 14.74 23.81 -17.58
N PRO A 26 15.49 22.81 -17.09
CA PRO A 26 14.93 21.49 -16.89
C PRO A 26 13.74 21.65 -15.93
N SER A 27 12.54 21.31 -16.39
CA SER A 27 11.40 21.17 -15.51
C SER A 27 11.78 20.19 -14.40
N PRO A 28 11.47 20.48 -13.12
CA PRO A 28 11.71 19.52 -12.07
C PRO A 28 11.01 18.23 -12.45
N ALA A 29 11.79 17.14 -12.57
CA ALA A 29 11.22 15.82 -12.76
C ALA A 29 10.35 15.53 -11.54
N VAL A 30 9.04 15.49 -11.73
CA VAL A 30 8.13 14.94 -10.71
C VAL A 30 8.61 13.52 -10.46
N ALA A 31 9.00 13.23 -9.21
CA ALA A 31 9.39 11.87 -8.85
C ALA A 31 8.27 10.92 -9.29
N ALA A 32 8.61 9.88 -10.04
CA ALA A 32 7.62 8.96 -10.54
C ALA A 32 6.91 8.29 -9.34
N GLN A 33 5.60 8.47 -9.25
CA GLN A 33 4.78 7.81 -8.25
C GLN A 33 4.89 6.28 -8.40
N ASN A 34 4.98 5.56 -7.30
CA ASN A 34 5.03 4.10 -7.32
C ASN A 34 3.78 3.51 -7.99
N ALA A 35 3.94 2.48 -8.84
CA ALA A 35 2.81 1.74 -9.39
C ALA A 35 2.00 1.06 -8.27
N CYS A 36 0.69 0.83 -8.47
CA CYS A 36 -0.17 0.19 -7.48
C CYS A 36 0.47 -1.09 -6.91
N GLY A 37 0.56 -1.16 -5.59
CA GLY A 37 1.14 -2.30 -4.88
C GLY A 37 2.66 -2.36 -4.80
N ASN A 38 3.38 -1.40 -5.42
CA ASN A 38 4.80 -1.22 -5.16
C ASN A 38 4.99 -0.37 -3.88
N LEU A 39 5.34 -1.05 -2.78
CA LEU A 39 5.58 -0.42 -1.48
C LEU A 39 7.07 -0.09 -1.22
N SER A 40 7.94 -0.28 -2.22
CA SER A 40 9.35 0.06 -2.07
C SER A 40 9.55 1.56 -1.79
N GLY A 41 10.50 1.88 -0.91
CA GLY A 41 10.81 3.26 -0.53
C GLY A 41 9.98 3.81 0.63
N PHE A 42 8.93 3.12 1.09
CA PHE A 42 8.23 3.51 2.32
C PHE A 42 9.06 3.13 3.55
N SER A 43 9.08 4.01 4.55
CA SER A 43 9.57 3.65 5.87
C SER A 43 8.54 2.76 6.57
N HIS A 44 8.98 1.65 7.14
CA HIS A 44 8.11 0.74 7.90
C HIS A 44 8.09 1.10 9.39
N THR A 45 6.99 0.77 10.05
CA THR A 45 6.84 0.86 11.50
C THR A 45 5.89 -0.24 11.96
N THR A 46 6.10 -0.79 13.14
CA THR A 46 5.09 -1.67 13.74
C THR A 46 3.91 -0.84 14.26
N LEU A 47 2.71 -1.42 14.26
CA LEU A 47 1.54 -0.77 14.88
C LEU A 47 1.81 -0.41 16.35
N SER A 48 2.51 -1.28 17.09
CA SER A 48 2.88 -1.08 18.49
C SER A 48 3.87 0.06 18.73
N ALA A 49 4.59 0.52 17.71
CA ALA A 49 5.51 1.65 17.80
C ALA A 49 4.84 3.01 17.55
N LEU A 50 3.57 3.01 17.12
CA LEU A 50 2.76 4.22 16.92
C LEU A 50 2.10 4.67 18.24
N PRO A 51 1.56 5.90 18.30
CA PRO A 51 0.71 6.31 19.44
C PRO A 51 -0.42 5.31 19.68
N ALA A 52 -0.79 5.09 20.94
CA ALA A 52 -1.78 4.07 21.32
C ALA A 52 -3.14 4.25 20.61
N GLU A 53 -3.50 5.49 20.28
CA GLU A 53 -4.72 5.80 19.54
C GLU A 53 -4.72 5.19 18.13
N ALA A 54 -3.56 4.97 17.52
CA ALA A 54 -3.46 4.29 16.22
C ALA A 54 -3.90 2.83 16.34
N THR A 55 -3.53 2.14 17.42
CA THR A 55 -4.01 0.78 17.71
C THR A 55 -5.53 0.76 17.93
N THR A 56 -6.08 1.75 18.64
CA THR A 56 -7.53 1.89 18.79
C THR A 56 -8.22 2.09 17.44
N THR A 57 -7.73 3.00 16.60
CA THR A 57 -8.28 3.22 15.26
C THR A 57 -8.17 1.98 14.40
N TYR A 58 -7.02 1.28 14.41
CA TYR A 58 -6.84 0.01 13.71
C TYR A 58 -7.89 -1.03 14.14
N ASN A 59 -8.12 -1.20 15.44
CA ASN A 59 -9.12 -2.16 15.94
C ASN A 59 -10.53 -1.80 15.48
N LEU A 60 -10.89 -0.50 15.43
CA LEU A 60 -12.17 -0.06 14.88
C LEU A 60 -12.28 -0.37 13.38
N ILE A 61 -11.21 -0.21 12.62
CA ILE A 61 -11.19 -0.58 11.20
C ILE A 61 -11.47 -2.08 11.04
N GLN A 62 -10.89 -2.93 11.89
CA GLN A 62 -11.12 -4.39 11.84
C GLN A 62 -12.57 -4.78 12.12
N THR A 63 -13.30 -3.97 12.89
CA THR A 63 -14.70 -4.22 13.27
C THR A 63 -15.70 -3.36 12.50
N ASP A 64 -15.26 -2.61 11.50
CA ASP A 64 -16.06 -1.64 10.74
C ASP A 64 -16.79 -0.61 11.64
N GLY A 65 -16.06 -0.10 12.64
CA GLY A 65 -16.52 0.93 13.57
C GLY A 65 -17.22 0.36 14.83
N PRO A 66 -18.07 1.18 15.50
CA PRO A 66 -18.47 2.53 15.11
C PRO A 66 -17.30 3.53 15.16
N PHE A 67 -17.20 4.39 14.15
CA PHE A 67 -16.12 5.38 14.05
C PHE A 67 -16.43 6.67 14.81
N PRO A 68 -15.43 7.30 15.46
CA PRO A 68 -15.63 8.54 16.23
C PRO A 68 -15.95 9.75 15.35
N TYR A 69 -15.52 9.75 14.08
CA TYR A 69 -15.84 10.81 13.12
C TYR A 69 -16.58 10.23 11.90
N PRO A 70 -17.85 9.83 12.03
CA PRO A 70 -18.54 9.01 11.02
C PRO A 70 -18.77 9.70 9.66
N ASN A 71 -18.64 11.04 9.60
CA ASN A 71 -18.71 11.79 8.34
C ASN A 71 -17.37 11.85 7.59
N ASN A 72 -16.30 11.31 8.18
CA ASN A 72 -14.94 11.43 7.66
C ASN A 72 -14.18 10.10 7.70
N ASP A 73 -14.38 9.30 8.73
CA ASP A 73 -13.72 8.02 8.88
C ASP A 73 -14.38 7.01 7.92
N GLY A 74 -13.55 6.33 7.13
CA GLY A 74 -13.98 5.38 6.10
C GLY A 74 -14.30 6.02 4.75
N VAL A 75 -14.14 7.33 4.57
CA VAL A 75 -14.30 7.96 3.24
C VAL A 75 -13.10 7.67 2.35
N VAL A 76 -13.30 7.79 1.03
CA VAL A 76 -12.23 7.60 0.04
C VAL A 76 -11.13 8.65 0.22
N PHE A 77 -9.89 8.17 0.24
CA PHE A 77 -8.69 9.00 0.15
C PHE A 77 -8.18 9.01 -1.30
N ASP A 78 -8.31 10.14 -1.98
CA ASP A 78 -8.00 10.26 -3.42
C ASP A 78 -6.51 10.16 -3.76
N ASN A 79 -5.61 10.31 -2.77
CA ASN A 79 -4.15 10.33 -2.98
C ASN A 79 -3.72 11.33 -4.07
N ARG A 80 -4.24 12.56 -4.03
CA ARG A 80 -4.06 13.58 -5.09
C ARG A 80 -2.62 14.04 -5.23
N GLU A 81 -1.91 14.10 -4.11
CA GLU A 81 -0.50 14.45 -4.03
C GLU A 81 0.41 13.31 -4.55
N GLY A 82 -0.15 12.13 -4.80
CA GLY A 82 0.55 11.00 -5.39
C GLY A 82 1.64 10.40 -4.49
N ILE A 83 1.51 10.55 -3.17
CA ILE A 83 2.50 10.04 -2.21
C ILE A 83 2.37 8.52 -2.04
N LEU A 84 1.14 8.02 -1.89
CA LEU A 84 0.88 6.57 -1.89
C LEU A 84 0.97 6.01 -3.32
N PRO A 85 1.14 4.68 -3.50
CA PRO A 85 1.12 4.07 -4.83
C PRO A 85 -0.12 4.43 -5.67
N ALA A 86 0.06 4.50 -6.99
CA ALA A 86 -0.98 4.86 -7.96
C ALA A 86 -1.95 3.70 -8.18
N CYS A 87 -2.97 3.58 -7.32
CA CYS A 87 -4.05 2.61 -7.43
C CYS A 87 -5.36 3.23 -7.97
N ALA A 88 -6.33 2.39 -8.30
CA ALA A 88 -7.63 2.84 -8.79
C ALA A 88 -8.39 3.70 -7.77
N SER A 89 -9.31 4.55 -8.24
CA SER A 89 -10.19 5.33 -7.36
C SER A 89 -10.95 4.42 -6.39
N GLY A 90 -11.07 4.84 -5.13
CA GLY A 90 -11.70 4.04 -4.07
C GLY A 90 -10.80 2.94 -3.50
N TYR A 91 -9.55 2.81 -3.94
CA TYR A 91 -8.62 1.83 -3.35
C TYR A 91 -8.25 2.17 -1.91
N TYR A 92 -8.09 3.47 -1.61
CA TYR A 92 -7.66 3.97 -0.31
C TYR A 92 -8.83 4.58 0.46
N HIS A 93 -8.87 4.33 1.77
CA HIS A 93 -9.81 4.95 2.70
C HIS A 93 -9.08 5.53 3.91
N GLU A 94 -9.54 6.67 4.43
CA GLU A 94 -8.89 7.33 5.57
C GLU A 94 -9.67 7.23 6.87
N TYR A 95 -8.94 7.18 7.98
CA TYR A 95 -9.49 7.08 9.33
C TYR A 95 -8.71 7.98 10.28
N THR A 96 -9.44 8.68 11.14
CA THR A 96 -8.86 9.58 12.13
C THR A 96 -8.16 8.79 13.22
N VAL A 97 -6.93 9.20 13.56
CA VAL A 97 -6.26 8.81 14.79
C VAL A 97 -6.37 9.97 15.77
N PRO A 98 -7.16 9.85 16.85
CA PRO A 98 -7.34 10.92 17.82
C PRO A 98 -6.00 11.44 18.37
N THR A 99 -5.92 12.75 18.60
CA THR A 99 -4.80 13.36 19.32
C THR A 99 -5.29 13.72 20.72
N PRO A 100 -4.73 13.13 21.79
CA PRO A 100 -5.16 13.42 23.16
C PRO A 100 -5.18 14.93 23.46
N GLY A 101 -6.26 15.39 24.07
CA GLY A 101 -6.45 16.80 24.42
C GLY A 101 -6.78 17.75 23.26
N SER A 102 -6.82 17.26 22.01
CA SER A 102 -7.28 18.08 20.89
C SER A 102 -8.80 18.20 20.89
N SER A 103 -9.31 19.41 20.62
CA SER A 103 -10.73 19.67 20.36
C SER A 103 -11.14 19.40 18.90
N THR A 104 -10.20 18.99 18.06
CA THR A 104 -10.40 18.76 16.62
C THR A 104 -9.98 17.34 16.25
N ARG A 105 -10.17 16.94 14.99
CA ARG A 105 -9.66 15.67 14.45
C ARG A 105 -8.13 15.55 14.47
N GLY A 106 -7.40 16.65 14.67
CA GLY A 106 -5.93 16.68 14.59
C GLY A 106 -5.39 16.29 13.21
N THR A 107 -4.09 15.99 13.14
CA THR A 107 -3.35 15.72 11.89
C THR A 107 -3.06 14.25 11.64
N ARG A 108 -3.35 13.37 12.61
CA ARG A 108 -2.97 11.96 12.55
C ARG A 108 -4.04 11.13 11.86
N ARG A 109 -3.64 10.24 10.95
CA ARG A 109 -4.55 9.33 10.23
C ARG A 109 -3.93 7.96 10.04
N ILE A 110 -4.79 6.96 9.91
CA ILE A 110 -4.49 5.72 9.20
C ILE A 110 -5.17 5.78 7.84
N VAL A 111 -4.47 5.43 6.77
CA VAL A 111 -5.04 5.21 5.44
C VAL A 111 -4.91 3.72 5.13
N THR A 112 -6.02 3.07 4.79
CA THR A 112 -6.05 1.66 4.40
C THR A 112 -5.96 1.53 2.89
N GLY A 113 -5.31 0.47 2.40
CA GLY A 113 -5.37 0.03 1.02
C GLY A 113 -6.19 -1.25 0.89
N SER A 114 -6.89 -1.41 -0.23
CA SER A 114 -7.75 -2.57 -0.47
C SER A 114 -7.01 -3.91 -0.54
N ALA A 115 -5.67 -3.94 -0.61
CA ALA A 115 -4.92 -5.20 -0.53
C ALA A 115 -4.29 -5.42 0.85
N GLY A 116 -4.89 -4.85 1.91
CA GLY A 116 -4.49 -5.06 3.30
C GLY A 116 -3.40 -4.11 3.79
N GLU A 117 -3.03 -3.11 3.00
CA GLU A 117 -2.03 -2.12 3.44
C GLU A 117 -2.60 -1.17 4.49
N TYR A 118 -1.78 -0.77 5.44
CA TYR A 118 -2.09 0.30 6.38
C TYR A 118 -0.96 1.30 6.37
N PHE A 119 -1.28 2.58 6.20
CA PHE A 119 -0.31 3.66 6.22
C PHE A 119 -0.64 4.62 7.35
N TYR A 120 0.37 5.02 8.13
CA TYR A 120 0.24 6.05 9.15
C TYR A 120 0.79 7.37 8.64
N THR A 121 0.02 8.45 8.84
CA THR A 121 0.51 9.83 8.74
C THR A 121 0.34 10.51 10.10
N GLY A 122 1.38 11.20 10.55
CA GLY A 122 1.32 12.06 11.75
C GLY A 122 1.08 13.55 11.43
N ASP A 123 1.21 13.92 10.16
CA ASP A 123 1.39 15.28 9.68
C ASP A 123 0.40 15.68 8.59
N HIS A 124 -0.80 15.09 8.64
CA HIS A 124 -1.91 15.38 7.73
C HIS A 124 -1.57 15.14 6.25
N TYR A 125 -1.14 13.91 5.96
CA TYR A 125 -0.83 13.35 4.64
C TYR A 125 0.45 13.87 3.99
N ALA A 126 1.27 14.65 4.70
CA ALA A 126 2.54 15.13 4.15
C ALA A 126 3.58 14.00 4.05
N THR A 127 3.60 13.07 5.01
CA THR A 127 4.44 11.87 4.97
C THR A 127 3.70 10.63 5.44
N PHE A 128 4.14 9.47 4.96
CA PHE A 128 3.55 8.18 5.33
C PHE A 128 4.61 7.17 5.76
N LYS A 129 4.23 6.34 6.74
CA LYS A 129 4.91 5.09 7.08
C LYS A 129 3.99 3.92 6.79
N LEU A 130 4.51 2.84 6.21
CA LEU A 130 3.77 1.57 6.13
C LEU A 130 3.72 0.94 7.52
N ILE A 131 2.54 0.48 7.93
CA ILE A 131 2.33 -0.15 9.23
C ILE A 131 2.37 -1.67 9.06
N ASP A 132 3.29 -2.32 9.77
CA ASP A 132 3.34 -3.77 9.89
C ASP A 132 2.41 -4.19 11.06
N ILE A 133 1.28 -4.84 10.73
CA ILE A 133 0.18 -5.15 11.66
C ILE A 133 0.51 -6.32 12.59
N GLY A 134 1.15 -7.36 12.07
CA GLY A 134 1.52 -8.54 12.84
C GLY A 134 2.87 -8.42 13.52
N GLY A 135 3.48 -7.22 13.48
CA GLY A 135 4.86 -6.99 13.89
C GLY A 135 5.77 -8.09 13.35
N GLY A 136 5.61 -8.45 12.06
CA GLY A 136 6.18 -9.61 11.36
C GLY A 136 7.32 -10.19 12.16
N GLY A 137 6.98 -11.16 13.02
CA GLY A 137 7.84 -11.48 14.15
C GLY A 137 9.24 -11.82 13.66
N THR A 138 10.22 -11.72 14.54
CA THR A 138 11.62 -12.15 14.34
C THR A 138 11.78 -13.63 13.93
N HIS A 139 10.68 -14.30 13.60
CA HIS A 139 10.59 -15.63 13.03
C HIS A 139 11.28 -15.67 11.67
N ALA A 140 11.97 -16.77 11.42
CA ALA A 140 12.61 -17.03 10.14
C ALA A 140 11.56 -17.06 9.01
N CYS A 141 11.98 -16.74 7.79
CA CYS A 141 11.13 -16.87 6.62
C CYS A 141 10.46 -18.26 6.58
N GLY A 142 9.12 -18.28 6.43
CA GLY A 142 8.30 -19.49 6.43
C GLY A 142 7.88 -20.04 7.79
N ASP A 143 8.41 -19.53 8.91
CA ASP A 143 7.99 -19.94 10.25
C ASP A 143 6.68 -19.28 10.68
N LEU A 144 5.56 -19.96 10.41
CA LEU A 144 4.22 -19.50 10.80
C LEU A 144 3.84 -19.84 12.25
N SER A 145 4.79 -20.26 13.10
CA SER A 145 4.49 -20.68 14.47
C SER A 145 3.90 -19.58 15.35
N GLY A 146 4.20 -18.31 15.05
CA GLY A 146 3.62 -17.14 15.71
C GLY A 146 2.14 -16.89 15.38
N LEU A 147 1.58 -17.55 14.36
CA LEU A 147 0.17 -17.42 14.03
C LEU A 147 -0.71 -18.34 14.87
N ALA A 148 -1.91 -17.84 15.19
CA ALA A 148 -2.99 -18.66 15.71
C ALA A 148 -3.25 -19.83 14.75
N LYS A 149 -3.59 -21.00 15.30
CA LYS A 149 -3.80 -22.22 14.51
C LYS A 149 -5.28 -22.40 14.17
N ILE A 150 -5.56 -22.87 12.96
CA ILE A 150 -6.87 -23.37 12.54
C ILE A 150 -6.71 -24.79 12.00
N GLY A 151 -7.58 -25.71 12.44
CA GLY A 151 -7.54 -27.07 11.94
C GLY A 151 -8.13 -27.19 10.53
N TYR A 152 -7.56 -28.07 9.72
CA TYR A 152 -8.07 -28.36 8.39
C TYR A 152 -9.54 -28.77 8.42
N SER A 153 -9.97 -29.55 9.41
CA SER A 153 -11.37 -29.92 9.62
C SER A 153 -12.30 -28.72 9.84
N GLN A 154 -11.80 -27.61 10.40
CA GLN A 154 -12.56 -26.39 10.67
C GLN A 154 -12.67 -25.45 9.46
N LEU A 155 -11.88 -25.69 8.41
CA LEU A 155 -11.96 -24.90 7.19
C LEU A 155 -13.30 -25.13 6.46
N SER A 156 -13.75 -24.09 5.75
CA SER A 156 -14.89 -24.21 4.83
C SER A 156 -14.59 -25.22 3.71
N SER A 157 -15.63 -25.80 3.11
CA SER A 157 -15.45 -26.78 2.01
C SER A 157 -14.71 -26.19 0.81
N ALA A 158 -14.92 -24.90 0.51
CA ALA A 158 -14.19 -24.17 -0.52
C ALA A 158 -12.70 -24.04 -0.17
N ALA A 159 -12.39 -23.62 1.07
CA ALA A 159 -11.00 -23.51 1.54
C ALA A 159 -10.29 -24.86 1.52
N LYS A 160 -10.95 -25.96 1.94
CA LYS A 160 -10.42 -27.33 1.86
C LYS A 160 -10.07 -27.72 0.42
N THR A 161 -10.96 -27.41 -0.53
CA THR A 161 -10.72 -27.68 -1.96
C THR A 161 -9.49 -26.93 -2.47
N VAL A 162 -9.38 -25.64 -2.16
CA VAL A 162 -8.21 -24.84 -2.54
C VAL A 162 -6.93 -25.38 -1.92
N VAL A 163 -6.92 -25.71 -0.62
CA VAL A 163 -5.77 -26.33 0.05
C VAL A 163 -5.38 -27.65 -0.63
N GLY A 164 -6.35 -28.49 -0.99
CA GLY A 164 -6.11 -29.73 -1.73
C GLY A 164 -5.40 -29.47 -3.06
N ASN A 165 -5.89 -28.52 -3.85
CA ASN A 165 -5.31 -28.14 -5.15
C ASN A 165 -3.92 -27.49 -5.03
N VAL A 166 -3.69 -26.69 -3.98
CA VAL A 166 -2.37 -26.13 -3.69
C VAL A 166 -1.38 -27.24 -3.38
N ARG A 167 -1.76 -28.20 -2.53
CA ARG A 167 -0.89 -29.32 -2.12
C ARG A 167 -0.62 -30.31 -3.25
N SER A 168 -1.56 -30.51 -4.17
CA SER A 168 -1.35 -31.35 -5.36
C SER A 168 -0.60 -30.62 -6.49
N GLY A 169 -0.31 -29.33 -6.33
CA GLY A 169 0.35 -28.51 -7.35
C GLY A 169 -0.54 -28.15 -8.55
N THR A 170 -1.86 -28.35 -8.45
CA THR A 170 -2.81 -28.05 -9.53
C THR A 170 -3.37 -26.62 -9.47
N ALA A 171 -3.21 -25.92 -8.35
CA ALA A 171 -3.64 -24.53 -8.20
C ALA A 171 -2.62 -23.54 -8.80
N THR A 172 -3.12 -22.53 -9.51
CA THR A 172 -2.33 -21.35 -9.91
C THR A 172 -2.68 -20.20 -8.98
N GLY A 173 -1.68 -19.71 -8.24
CA GLY A 173 -1.81 -18.55 -7.34
C GLY A 173 -1.01 -17.36 -7.85
N THR A 174 -1.35 -16.18 -7.35
CA THR A 174 -0.58 -14.95 -7.57
C THR A 174 0.47 -14.78 -6.47
N THR A 175 1.47 -13.93 -6.68
CA THR A 175 2.41 -13.58 -5.60
C THR A 175 1.67 -12.89 -4.46
N TYR A 176 1.92 -13.33 -3.23
CA TYR A 176 1.51 -12.63 -2.03
C TYR A 176 2.68 -11.80 -1.51
N GLU A 177 2.54 -10.48 -1.51
CA GLU A 177 3.61 -9.55 -1.13
C GLU A 177 3.68 -9.28 0.38
N ASN A 178 2.81 -9.91 1.20
CA ASN A 178 2.79 -9.73 2.65
C ASN A 178 2.71 -8.26 3.08
N ARG A 179 1.79 -7.51 2.47
CA ARG A 179 1.72 -6.05 2.61
C ARG A 179 1.19 -5.60 3.96
N GLU A 180 0.51 -6.51 4.66
CA GLU A 180 0.07 -6.36 6.04
C GLU A 180 1.23 -6.51 7.04
N GLY A 181 2.36 -7.09 6.61
CA GLY A 181 3.51 -7.40 7.46
C GLY A 181 3.18 -8.43 8.55
N VAL A 182 2.21 -9.33 8.31
CA VAL A 182 1.77 -10.33 9.30
C VAL A 182 2.58 -11.63 9.19
N LEU A 183 2.86 -12.10 7.97
CA LEU A 183 3.73 -13.28 7.79
C LEU A 183 5.21 -12.90 8.00
N PRO A 184 6.09 -13.87 8.32
CA PRO A 184 7.53 -13.63 8.36
C PRO A 184 8.07 -13.01 7.07
N SER A 185 9.02 -12.10 7.19
CA SER A 185 9.61 -11.44 6.03
C SER A 185 10.44 -12.43 5.20
N CYS A 186 10.18 -12.47 3.89
CA CYS A 186 10.77 -13.41 2.94
C CYS A 186 11.15 -12.68 1.65
N ALA A 187 11.98 -13.31 0.82
CA ALA A 187 12.21 -12.81 -0.53
C ALA A 187 10.90 -12.77 -1.35
N SER A 188 10.75 -11.77 -2.22
CA SER A 188 9.55 -11.65 -3.08
C SER A 188 9.31 -12.94 -3.88
N GLY A 189 8.03 -13.27 -4.08
CA GLY A 189 7.61 -14.53 -4.71
C GLY A 189 7.73 -15.77 -3.83
N TYR A 190 8.12 -15.65 -2.55
CA TYR A 190 8.12 -16.78 -1.61
C TYR A 190 6.71 -17.24 -1.26
N TYR A 191 5.80 -16.31 -0.96
CA TYR A 191 4.40 -16.62 -0.70
C TYR A 191 3.55 -16.49 -1.95
N LYS A 192 2.60 -17.39 -2.12
CA LYS A 192 1.54 -17.32 -3.14
C LYS A 192 0.18 -17.24 -2.50
N LEU A 193 -0.68 -16.38 -3.06
CA LEU A 193 -2.07 -16.19 -2.68
C LEU A 193 -2.99 -16.99 -3.60
N PHE A 194 -3.99 -17.62 -3.01
CA PHE A 194 -5.04 -18.37 -3.70
C PHE A 194 -6.41 -17.88 -3.21
N THR A 195 -7.22 -17.39 -4.14
CA THR A 195 -8.58 -16.95 -3.85
C THR A 195 -9.45 -18.16 -3.48
N VAL A 196 -10.16 -18.06 -2.36
CA VAL A 196 -11.16 -19.06 -1.94
C VAL A 196 -12.57 -18.54 -2.22
N GLY A 197 -12.86 -17.31 -1.81
CA GLY A 197 -14.14 -16.63 -2.01
C GLY A 197 -13.95 -15.13 -2.16
N THR A 198 -14.96 -14.33 -1.81
CA THR A 198 -14.85 -12.86 -1.86
C THR A 198 -13.80 -12.35 -0.86
N ASN A 199 -13.86 -12.85 0.38
CA ASN A 199 -13.00 -12.39 1.48
C ASN A 199 -11.87 -13.39 1.79
N ASP A 200 -12.19 -14.68 1.70
CA ASP A 200 -11.32 -15.77 2.10
C ASP A 200 -10.15 -15.98 1.14
N ARG A 201 -8.94 -16.17 1.67
CA ARG A 201 -7.73 -16.53 0.92
C ARG A 201 -6.95 -17.62 1.62
N VAL A 202 -6.33 -18.49 0.83
CA VAL A 202 -5.24 -19.37 1.30
C VAL A 202 -3.92 -18.77 0.81
N ILE A 203 -2.92 -18.76 1.68
CA ILE A 203 -1.55 -18.37 1.33
C ILE A 203 -0.65 -19.58 1.56
N SER A 204 0.21 -19.87 0.58
CA SER A 204 1.20 -20.95 0.68
C SER A 204 2.61 -20.40 0.50
N GLY A 205 3.52 -20.84 1.36
CA GLY A 205 4.95 -20.59 1.19
C GLY A 205 5.63 -21.69 0.39
N LYS A 206 6.85 -21.41 -0.11
CA LYS A 206 7.63 -22.37 -0.89
C LYS A 206 7.99 -23.66 -0.14
N ALA A 207 8.02 -23.63 1.19
CA ALA A 207 8.28 -24.81 2.01
C ALA A 207 7.02 -25.65 2.33
N GLY A 208 5.86 -25.26 1.79
CA GLY A 208 4.60 -26.00 1.92
C GLY A 208 3.77 -25.64 3.15
N GLU A 209 4.21 -24.68 3.94
CA GLU A 209 3.41 -24.05 4.98
C GLU A 209 2.20 -23.33 4.39
N LEU A 210 1.12 -23.29 5.18
CA LEU A 210 -0.17 -22.77 4.76
C LEU A 210 -0.73 -21.82 5.80
N ALA A 211 -1.14 -20.64 5.36
CA ALA A 211 -1.93 -19.69 6.12
C ALA A 211 -3.31 -19.51 5.49
N TYR A 212 -4.29 -19.14 6.31
CA TYR A 212 -5.66 -18.84 5.91
C TYR A 212 -6.05 -17.48 6.49
N THR A 213 -6.62 -16.63 5.65
CA THR A 213 -7.27 -15.39 6.05
C THR A 213 -8.74 -15.45 5.64
N PRO A 214 -9.68 -15.63 6.59
CA PRO A 214 -11.11 -15.75 6.28
C PRO A 214 -11.78 -14.41 5.97
N ASP A 215 -11.10 -13.30 6.23
CA ASP A 215 -11.68 -11.98 6.44
C ASP A 215 -10.87 -10.90 5.73
N HIS A 216 -10.42 -11.23 4.51
CA HIS A 216 -9.78 -10.27 3.62
C HIS A 216 -8.59 -9.54 4.26
N TYR A 217 -7.65 -10.34 4.77
CA TYR A 217 -6.40 -9.91 5.40
C TYR A 217 -6.53 -9.29 6.79
N ALA A 218 -7.72 -9.31 7.40
CA ALA A 218 -7.88 -8.83 8.79
C ALA A 218 -7.26 -9.79 9.81
N THR A 219 -7.40 -11.10 9.60
CA THR A 219 -6.77 -12.14 10.45
C THR A 219 -6.03 -13.18 9.63
N PHE A 220 -4.96 -13.72 10.23
CA PHE A 220 -4.15 -14.78 9.65
C PHE A 220 -4.02 -15.93 10.62
N LYS A 221 -4.30 -17.14 10.13
CA LYS A 221 -4.18 -18.37 10.91
C LYS A 221 -3.33 -19.37 10.15
N ARG A 222 -2.41 -20.08 10.82
CA ARG A 222 -1.74 -21.22 10.21
C ARG A 222 -2.69 -22.40 10.12
N ILE A 223 -2.72 -23.05 8.96
CA ILE A 223 -3.51 -24.27 8.75
C ILE A 223 -2.73 -25.46 9.32
N ASP A 224 -3.35 -26.20 10.22
CA ASP A 224 -2.86 -27.53 10.61
C ASP A 224 -3.60 -28.62 9.83
N LEU A 225 -2.85 -29.31 8.99
CA LEU A 225 -3.34 -30.39 8.15
C LEU A 225 -3.67 -31.67 8.92
N ASN A 226 -3.21 -31.80 10.16
CA ASN A 226 -3.38 -33.01 10.97
C ASN A 226 -4.58 -32.95 11.92
N SER A 227 -5.45 -31.95 11.78
CA SER A 227 -6.59 -31.69 12.67
C SER A 227 -7.89 -31.39 11.94
#